data_AF-A0A654ACX7-F1
#
_entry.id   AF-A0A654ACX7-F1
#
_cell.length_a   1.000
_cell.length_b   1.000
_cell.length_c   1.000
_cell.angle_alpha   90.00
_cell.angle_beta   90.00
_cell.angle_gamma   90.00
#
_symmetry.space_group_name_H-M   'P 1'
#
loop_
_entity.id
_entity.type
_entity.pdbx_description
1 polymer ?
#
loop_
_entity_poly.entity_id
_entity_poly.type
_entity_poly.pdbx_seq_one_letter_code
_entity_poly.pdbx_strand_id
1 'polypeptide(L)'
;MGDRGYRKAGRRCRGKAHQARPVQKAVSDFKLTTTGIGTISELALLRDIGLTYNACAMTSEIAIDEGSGRSELRMLADLDGYVVLPGIAAGRPTDRVAEELGQVMLLSGGKLVQELTPKATSTPNTYSGLFGLDRFPFHTDLAHWLIPPRYLLLRCIRGYADVPTMILDGRAIASDVGADLMGRALVRPRRPRRGEVRMLRLRQSDGTDDIIRWDIEYLKPASHVGELVFSNFQNRVEEATPTAAVMVDDGDVLIIDNWRMLHARPAIAPNRRDRRLQRVYLRSLA
;
A
#
# COMPACT_ATOMS: atom_id res chain seq x y z
N MET A 1 -26.43 52.16 33.08
CA MET A 1 -27.85 52.04 32.69
C MET A 1 -27.87 51.45 31.28
N GLY A 2 -28.42 50.29 30.96
CA GLY A 2 -29.11 49.29 31.76
C GLY A 2 -28.77 47.89 31.22
N ASP A 3 -28.53 47.03 32.19
CA ASP A 3 -28.34 45.60 32.12
C ASP A 3 -29.68 44.90 31.81
N ARG A 4 -29.72 43.96 30.88
CA ARG A 4 -30.83 43.01 30.72
C ARG A 4 -30.31 41.65 30.28
N GLY A 5 -30.06 40.82 31.28
CA GLY A 5 -29.89 39.39 31.11
C GLY A 5 -31.19 38.67 30.73
N TYR A 6 -31.03 37.50 30.14
CA TYR A 6 -32.08 36.49 30.04
C TYR A 6 -31.54 35.15 30.58
N ARG A 7 -32.16 34.66 31.65
CA ARG A 7 -31.96 33.33 32.23
C ARG A 7 -33.14 32.41 31.88
N LYS A 8 -32.77 31.17 31.50
CA LYS A 8 -33.38 29.85 31.77
C LYS A 8 -34.81 29.50 31.28
N ALA A 9 -34.88 28.41 30.50
CA ALA A 9 -35.54 27.12 30.81
C ALA A 9 -35.11 26.12 29.70
N GLY A 10 -34.72 24.86 29.91
CA GLY A 10 -35.08 23.91 30.96
C GLY A 10 -36.06 22.85 30.44
N ARG A 11 -35.66 21.98 29.50
CA ARG A 11 -36.37 20.72 29.22
C ARG A 11 -35.40 19.55 29.06
N ARG A 12 -35.45 18.66 30.07
CA ARG A 12 -34.86 17.32 30.08
C ARG A 12 -35.69 16.40 29.18
N CYS A 13 -35.09 15.84 28.14
CA CYS A 13 -35.61 14.63 27.51
C CYS A 13 -34.87 13.42 28.10
N ARG A 14 -35.60 12.61 28.87
CA ARG A 14 -35.18 11.30 29.35
C ARG A 14 -35.33 10.29 28.21
N GLY A 15 -34.23 9.99 27.52
CA GLY A 15 -34.12 8.82 26.63
C GLY A 15 -33.69 7.61 27.44
N LYS A 16 -34.50 6.53 27.38
CA LYS A 16 -34.32 5.29 28.14
C LYS A 16 -33.03 4.57 27.73
N ALA A 17 -32.29 4.11 28.74
CA ALA A 17 -31.19 3.17 28.58
C ALA A 17 -31.71 1.81 28.11
N HIS A 18 -31.30 1.37 26.93
CA HIS A 18 -31.36 -0.05 26.57
C HIS A 18 -30.09 -0.72 27.08
N GLN A 19 -30.26 -1.53 28.13
CA GLN A 19 -29.27 -2.50 28.58
C GLN A 19 -29.04 -3.54 27.48
N ALA A 20 -27.86 -3.53 26.87
CA ALA A 20 -27.38 -4.66 26.09
C ALA A 20 -26.91 -5.75 27.07
N ARG A 21 -27.56 -6.91 27.01
CA ARG A 21 -27.16 -8.12 27.76
C ARG A 21 -25.85 -8.68 27.19
N PRO A 22 -24.97 -9.26 28.01
CA PRO A 22 -23.76 -9.91 27.52
C PRO A 22 -24.12 -11.30 26.98
N VAL A 23 -23.78 -11.58 25.72
CA VAL A 23 -23.82 -12.94 25.17
C VAL A 23 -22.40 -13.51 25.22
N GLN A 24 -22.04 -14.09 26.36
CA GLN A 24 -20.95 -15.05 26.48
C GLN A 24 -21.56 -16.44 26.62
N LYS A 25 -21.48 -17.26 25.57
CA LYS A 25 -21.17 -18.71 25.58
C LYS A 25 -21.62 -19.36 24.27
N ALA A 26 -20.66 -20.06 23.65
CA ALA A 26 -20.77 -21.39 23.03
C ALA A 26 -20.17 -21.43 21.62
N VAL A 27 -18.83 -21.53 21.55
CA VAL A 27 -18.15 -22.41 20.60
C VAL A 27 -16.87 -22.91 21.30
N SER A 28 -17.07 -23.77 22.30
CA SER A 28 -16.07 -24.78 22.64
C SER A 28 -16.29 -25.95 21.68
N ASP A 29 -15.20 -26.48 21.15
CA ASP A 29 -15.09 -27.70 20.35
C ASP A 29 -15.26 -27.55 18.83
N PHE A 30 -14.27 -26.92 18.19
CA PHE A 30 -13.86 -27.31 16.84
C PHE A 30 -12.33 -27.49 16.82
N LYS A 31 -11.88 -28.72 17.10
CA LYS A 31 -10.51 -29.14 16.81
C LYS A 31 -10.41 -29.42 15.32
N LEU A 32 -9.95 -28.46 14.52
CA LEU A 32 -9.47 -28.73 13.18
C LEU A 32 -8.05 -29.29 13.27
N THR A 33 -7.92 -30.57 12.94
CA THR A 33 -6.66 -31.26 12.77
C THR A 33 -5.85 -30.62 11.64
N THR A 34 -4.64 -30.19 11.95
CA THR A 34 -3.59 -29.80 11.00
C THR A 34 -3.19 -30.99 10.13
N THR A 35 -3.77 -31.08 8.93
CA THR A 35 -3.20 -31.65 7.70
C THR A 35 -4.25 -31.50 6.60
N GLY A 36 -4.15 -30.46 5.80
CA GLY A 36 -5.05 -30.25 4.65
C GLY A 36 -4.58 -29.09 3.80
N ILE A 37 -4.11 -29.41 2.59
CA ILE A 37 -3.88 -28.44 1.52
C ILE A 37 -5.27 -27.96 1.07
N GLY A 38 -5.69 -26.79 1.54
CA GLY A 38 -6.96 -26.16 1.12
C GLY A 38 -6.80 -25.59 -0.29
N THR A 39 -7.78 -25.81 -1.15
CA THR A 39 -7.81 -25.22 -2.51
C THR A 39 -8.52 -23.86 -2.49
N ILE A 40 -8.20 -22.98 -3.44
CA ILE A 40 -8.69 -21.58 -3.54
C ILE A 40 -10.23 -21.49 -3.55
N SER A 41 -10.92 -22.54 -3.98
CA SER A 41 -12.39 -22.60 -3.93
C SER A 41 -12.97 -22.48 -2.51
N GLU A 42 -12.23 -22.90 -1.47
CA GLU A 42 -12.68 -22.73 -0.08
C GLU A 42 -12.46 -21.30 0.43
N LEU A 43 -11.41 -20.59 0.00
CA LEU A 43 -11.10 -19.23 0.46
C LEU A 43 -12.04 -18.16 -0.11
N ALA A 44 -12.52 -18.33 -1.35
CA ALA A 44 -13.51 -17.44 -1.94
C ALA A 44 -14.91 -17.61 -1.32
N LEU A 45 -15.30 -18.86 -1.01
CA LEU A 45 -16.62 -19.17 -0.43
C LEU A 45 -16.79 -18.67 1.01
N LEU A 46 -15.68 -18.58 1.78
CA LEU A 46 -15.70 -18.13 3.17
C LEU A 46 -15.91 -16.61 3.34
N ARG A 47 -15.67 -15.79 2.30
CA ARG A 47 -15.95 -14.34 2.33
C ARG A 47 -17.43 -14.02 2.06
N ASP A 48 -18.13 -14.81 1.23
CA ASP A 48 -19.55 -14.60 0.93
C ASP A 48 -20.49 -14.82 2.14
N ILE A 49 -19.98 -15.47 3.19
CA ILE A 49 -20.69 -15.70 4.46
C ILE A 49 -20.31 -14.71 5.58
N GLY A 50 -19.59 -13.63 5.28
CA GLY A 50 -19.40 -12.51 6.21
C GLY A 50 -18.44 -12.77 7.38
N LEU A 51 -17.58 -13.79 7.28
CA LEU A 51 -16.52 -14.04 8.27
C LEU A 51 -15.29 -13.20 7.93
N THR A 52 -15.05 -12.14 8.71
CA THR A 52 -13.78 -11.41 8.68
C THR A 52 -12.67 -12.29 9.25
N TYR A 53 -11.82 -12.83 8.37
CA TYR A 53 -10.59 -13.48 8.80
C TYR A 53 -9.59 -12.42 9.29
N ASN A 54 -9.18 -12.53 10.55
CA ASN A 54 -7.95 -11.89 11.02
C ASN A 54 -6.79 -12.47 10.19
N ALA A 55 -6.20 -11.65 9.31
CA ALA A 55 -5.07 -12.01 8.46
C ALA A 55 -3.75 -12.14 9.26
N CYS A 56 -3.80 -12.85 10.38
CA CYS A 56 -2.65 -13.23 11.18
C CYS A 56 -2.77 -14.75 11.40
N ALA A 57 -1.89 -15.51 10.76
CA ALA A 57 -1.79 -16.98 10.76
C ALA A 57 -2.65 -17.74 9.73
N MET A 58 -2.31 -17.61 8.44
CA MET A 58 -2.39 -18.71 7.47
C MET A 58 -1.22 -18.52 6.48
N THR A 59 -0.08 -19.14 6.77
CA THR A 59 0.96 -19.39 5.76
C THR A 59 0.48 -20.56 4.91
N SER A 60 -0.21 -20.29 3.81
CA SER A 60 -0.30 -21.29 2.74
C SER A 60 1.05 -21.30 2.02
N GLU A 61 1.78 -22.40 2.13
CA GLU A 61 2.89 -22.70 1.22
C GLU A 61 2.31 -22.77 -0.19
N ILE A 62 2.44 -21.69 -0.96
CA ILE A 62 2.11 -21.70 -2.38
C ILE A 62 3.30 -22.37 -3.08
N ALA A 63 3.19 -23.67 -3.31
CA ALA A 63 4.06 -24.39 -4.23
C ALA A 63 3.72 -23.92 -5.64
N ILE A 64 4.57 -23.07 -6.22
CA ILE A 64 4.40 -22.60 -7.60
C ILE A 64 4.78 -23.73 -8.55
N ASP A 65 3.78 -24.48 -9.04
CA ASP A 65 3.92 -25.31 -10.23
C ASP A 65 4.06 -24.40 -11.47
N GLU A 66 4.99 -24.73 -12.37
CA GLU A 66 5.58 -23.81 -13.37
C GLU A 66 4.57 -23.25 -14.39
N GLY A 67 3.39 -23.86 -14.53
CA GLY A 67 2.33 -23.41 -15.44
C GLY A 67 1.13 -22.72 -14.78
N SER A 68 0.78 -23.06 -13.53
CA SER A 68 -0.46 -22.58 -12.87
C SER A 68 -0.23 -21.41 -11.91
N GLY A 69 0.95 -21.30 -11.30
CA GLY A 69 1.19 -20.28 -10.27
C GLY A 69 1.42 -18.86 -10.80
N ARG A 70 1.68 -18.70 -12.10
CA ARG A 70 1.88 -17.38 -12.73
C ARG A 70 0.57 -16.58 -12.83
N SER A 71 -0.48 -17.21 -13.33
CA SER A 71 -1.83 -16.60 -13.39
C SER A 71 -2.41 -16.31 -12.01
N GLU A 72 -2.06 -17.12 -11.00
CA GLU A 72 -2.50 -16.94 -9.61
C GLU A 72 -1.89 -15.69 -8.96
N LEU A 73 -0.58 -15.44 -9.14
CA LEU A 73 0.07 -14.25 -8.59
C LEU A 73 -0.59 -12.97 -9.06
N ARG A 74 -0.88 -12.88 -10.37
CA ARG A 74 -1.56 -11.73 -10.95
C ARG A 74 -2.98 -11.59 -10.39
N MET A 75 -3.72 -12.68 -10.26
CA MET A 75 -5.07 -12.67 -9.69
C MET A 75 -5.06 -12.13 -8.25
N LEU A 76 -4.13 -12.60 -7.41
CA LEU A 76 -3.99 -12.13 -6.04
C LEU A 76 -3.61 -10.64 -5.97
N ALA A 77 -2.65 -10.21 -6.80
CA ALA A 77 -2.25 -8.82 -6.88
C ALA A 77 -3.38 -7.91 -7.40
N ASP A 78 -4.17 -8.36 -8.37
CA ASP A 78 -5.32 -7.59 -8.89
C ASP A 78 -6.44 -7.51 -7.82
N LEU A 79 -6.65 -8.56 -7.02
CA LEU A 79 -7.66 -8.62 -5.96
C LEU A 79 -7.31 -7.68 -4.79
N ASP A 80 -6.16 -7.89 -4.15
CA ASP A 80 -5.79 -7.20 -2.91
C ASP A 80 -4.84 -6.01 -3.13
N GLY A 81 -4.30 -5.85 -4.35
CA GLY A 81 -3.35 -4.79 -4.71
C GLY A 81 -1.91 -5.08 -4.31
N TYR A 82 -1.66 -6.11 -3.50
CA TYR A 82 -0.32 -6.53 -3.10
C TYR A 82 -0.33 -8.01 -2.69
N VAL A 83 0.84 -8.63 -2.69
CA VAL A 83 1.03 -10.02 -2.26
C VAL A 83 2.36 -10.15 -1.51
N VAL A 84 2.35 -10.85 -0.37
CA VAL A 84 3.57 -11.27 0.34
C VAL A 84 3.81 -12.75 0.06
N LEU A 85 5.01 -13.08 -0.40
CA LEU A 85 5.49 -14.42 -0.74
C LEU A 85 6.67 -14.77 0.18
N PRO A 86 6.45 -15.47 1.29
CA PRO A 86 7.49 -15.78 2.25
C PRO A 86 8.59 -16.66 1.66
N GLY A 87 9.86 -16.35 1.91
CA GLY A 87 11.03 -17.19 1.60
C GLY A 87 11.29 -17.54 0.13
N ILE A 88 10.44 -17.13 -0.83
CA ILE A 88 10.52 -17.59 -2.23
C ILE A 88 11.83 -17.24 -2.95
N ALA A 89 12.52 -16.19 -2.48
CA ALA A 89 13.80 -15.74 -3.00
C ALA A 89 15.00 -16.15 -2.13
N ALA A 90 14.81 -17.01 -1.12
CA ALA A 90 15.87 -17.40 -0.20
C ALA A 90 17.03 -18.08 -0.96
N GLY A 91 18.25 -17.57 -0.78
CA GLY A 91 19.44 -18.07 -1.48
C GLY A 91 19.47 -17.82 -3.00
N ARG A 92 18.48 -17.14 -3.57
CA ARG A 92 18.37 -16.88 -5.02
C ARG A 92 18.78 -15.45 -5.36
N PRO A 93 19.26 -15.16 -6.57
CA PRO A 93 19.51 -13.78 -6.99
C PRO A 93 18.21 -13.06 -7.37
N THR A 94 18.10 -11.78 -7.00
CA THR A 94 16.84 -11.01 -7.06
C THR A 94 16.37 -10.70 -8.48
N ASP A 95 17.31 -10.49 -9.40
CA ASP A 95 17.01 -10.30 -10.82
C ASP A 95 16.33 -11.53 -11.42
N ARG A 96 16.81 -12.74 -11.13
CA ARG A 96 16.19 -13.99 -11.59
C ARG A 96 14.78 -14.19 -11.05
N VAL A 97 14.58 -13.97 -9.75
CA VAL A 97 13.25 -14.04 -9.15
C VAL A 97 12.32 -13.01 -9.80
N ALA A 98 12.81 -11.80 -10.06
CA ALA A 98 12.02 -10.76 -10.72
C ALA A 98 11.65 -11.11 -12.18
N GLU A 99 12.58 -11.71 -12.94
CA GLU A 99 12.35 -12.19 -14.31
C GLU A 99 11.32 -13.32 -14.38
N GLU A 100 11.28 -14.19 -13.36
CA GLU A 100 10.30 -15.28 -13.28
C GLU A 100 8.91 -14.80 -12.87
N LEU A 101 8.83 -13.81 -11.98
CA LEU A 101 7.55 -13.28 -11.48
C LEU A 101 6.94 -12.23 -12.43
N GLY A 102 7.70 -11.69 -13.39
CA GLY A 102 7.17 -10.73 -14.34
C GLY A 102 8.17 -10.09 -15.30
N GLN A 103 7.67 -9.14 -16.08
CA GLN A 103 8.49 -8.40 -17.04
C GLN A 103 9.24 -7.27 -16.34
N VAL A 104 10.54 -7.46 -16.11
CA VAL A 104 11.39 -6.45 -15.47
C VAL A 104 11.47 -5.13 -16.25
N MET A 105 11.53 -4.02 -15.51
CA MET A 105 11.67 -2.67 -16.04
C MET A 105 12.97 -2.02 -15.56
N LEU A 106 13.89 -1.80 -16.50
CA LEU A 106 15.10 -1.01 -16.24
C LEU A 106 14.80 0.48 -16.37
N LEU A 107 15.07 1.24 -15.30
CA LEU A 107 15.03 2.71 -15.37
C LEU A 107 16.29 3.21 -16.09
N SER A 108 16.16 4.21 -16.97
CA SER A 108 17.29 4.77 -17.70
C SER A 108 18.40 5.24 -16.75
N GLY A 109 19.62 4.71 -16.92
CA GLY A 109 20.78 5.03 -16.10
C GLY A 109 20.76 4.43 -14.68
N GLY A 110 19.78 3.57 -14.36
CA GLY A 110 19.67 2.89 -13.07
C GLY A 110 20.19 1.45 -13.10
N LYS A 111 20.39 0.88 -11.90
CA LYS A 111 20.55 -0.56 -11.72
C LYS A 111 19.19 -1.25 -11.76
N LEU A 112 19.14 -2.47 -12.30
CA LEU A 112 17.95 -3.32 -12.28
C LEU A 112 17.51 -3.59 -10.83
N VAL A 113 18.44 -4.06 -10.02
CA VAL A 113 18.25 -4.30 -8.59
C VAL A 113 18.77 -3.09 -7.80
N GLN A 114 17.89 -2.47 -7.02
CA GLN A 114 18.20 -1.30 -6.21
C GLN A 114 18.23 -1.69 -4.74
N GLU A 115 19.35 -1.47 -4.06
CA GLU A 115 19.42 -1.70 -2.61
C GLU A 115 18.77 -0.53 -1.85
N LEU A 116 17.87 -0.87 -0.93
CA LEU A 116 17.16 0.04 -0.06
C LEU A 116 17.58 -0.21 1.39
N THR A 117 18.39 0.69 1.92
CA THR A 117 18.87 0.68 3.31
C THR A 117 18.54 2.03 3.94
N PRO A 118 18.05 2.10 5.20
CA PRO A 118 17.91 3.35 5.92
C PRO A 118 19.23 4.13 5.96
N LYS A 119 19.18 5.42 5.66
CA LYS A 119 20.37 6.30 5.72
C LYS A 119 20.02 7.50 6.56
N ALA A 120 20.88 7.86 7.51
CA ALA A 120 20.72 9.10 8.28
C ALA A 120 20.95 10.34 7.41
N THR A 121 21.83 10.22 6.42
CA THR A 121 22.14 11.27 5.44
C THR A 121 22.14 10.68 4.04
N SER A 122 21.65 11.43 3.07
CA SER A 122 21.63 11.00 1.66
C SER A 122 21.62 12.21 0.73
N THR A 123 21.60 11.95 -0.58
CA THR A 123 21.56 12.98 -1.59
C THR A 123 20.36 13.90 -1.36
N PRO A 124 20.54 15.22 -1.25
CA PRO A 124 19.44 16.16 -1.06
C PRO A 124 18.36 16.00 -2.12
N ASN A 125 17.08 16.18 -1.74
CA ASN A 125 15.92 16.03 -2.61
C ASN A 125 15.65 14.60 -3.14
N THR A 126 16.22 13.59 -2.49
CA THR A 126 15.76 12.21 -2.56
C THR A 126 14.92 11.89 -1.31
N TYR A 127 14.08 10.85 -1.34
CA TYR A 127 13.33 10.41 -0.16
C TYR A 127 14.25 10.20 1.06
N SER A 128 15.35 9.46 0.90
CA SER A 128 16.32 9.26 1.99
C SER A 128 17.02 10.55 2.41
N GLY A 129 17.16 11.54 1.53
CA GLY A 129 17.72 12.84 1.88
C GLY A 129 16.72 13.77 2.59
N LEU A 130 15.43 13.61 2.34
CA LEU A 130 14.35 14.40 2.94
C LEU A 130 13.92 13.85 4.30
N PHE A 131 13.81 12.53 4.42
CA PHE A 131 13.27 11.88 5.62
C PHE A 131 14.30 11.09 6.41
N GLY A 132 15.42 10.69 5.81
CA GLY A 132 16.46 9.91 6.49
C GLY A 132 15.92 8.67 7.24
N LEU A 133 15.94 8.75 8.58
CA LEU A 133 15.43 7.71 9.48
C LEU A 133 13.99 7.95 9.96
N ASP A 134 13.37 9.09 9.62
CA ASP A 134 11.99 9.40 9.96
C ASP A 134 11.00 8.60 9.10
N ARG A 135 9.70 8.79 9.36
CA ARG A 135 8.63 8.15 8.58
C ARG A 135 8.71 8.59 7.13
N PHE A 136 8.66 7.63 6.20
CA PHE A 136 8.43 7.94 4.80
C PHE A 136 6.92 8.08 4.58
N PRO A 137 6.44 9.17 3.95
CA PRO A 137 5.02 9.34 3.69
C PRO A 137 4.51 8.30 2.70
N PHE A 138 3.20 8.09 2.71
CA PHE A 138 2.52 7.26 1.70
C PHE A 138 2.69 7.88 0.31
N HIS A 139 3.06 7.05 -0.64
CA HIS A 139 3.26 7.43 -2.03
C HIS A 139 3.08 6.24 -2.98
N THR A 140 2.94 6.54 -4.27
CA THR A 140 3.19 5.60 -5.37
C THR A 140 4.54 5.93 -6.02
N ASP A 141 5.33 4.90 -6.29
CA ASP A 141 6.67 5.06 -6.85
C ASP A 141 6.60 5.69 -8.23
N LEU A 142 7.44 6.70 -8.45
CA LEU A 142 7.54 7.42 -9.72
C LEU A 142 6.22 8.06 -10.17
N ALA A 143 5.34 8.46 -9.24
CA ALA A 143 4.04 9.09 -9.52
C ALA A 143 4.10 10.27 -10.52
N HIS A 144 5.24 10.96 -10.57
CA HIS A 144 5.54 12.08 -11.47
C HIS A 144 5.92 11.68 -12.92
N TRP A 145 5.93 10.39 -13.26
CA TRP A 145 6.20 9.89 -14.62
C TRP A 145 4.93 9.84 -15.46
N LEU A 146 5.03 9.92 -16.79
CA LEU A 146 3.85 9.77 -17.65
C LEU A 146 3.19 8.39 -17.49
N ILE A 147 3.98 7.32 -17.42
CA ILE A 147 3.53 5.97 -17.08
C ILE A 147 4.51 5.45 -16.03
N PRO A 148 4.08 5.31 -14.76
CA PRO A 148 4.91 4.72 -13.72
C PRO A 148 4.97 3.20 -13.90
N PRO A 149 5.95 2.50 -13.30
CA PRO A 149 5.93 1.05 -13.27
C PRO A 149 4.63 0.56 -12.63
N ARG A 150 4.02 -0.48 -13.21
CA ARG A 150 2.78 -1.05 -12.68
C ARG A 150 3.04 -1.80 -11.38
N TYR A 151 4.11 -2.58 -11.32
CA TYR A 151 4.42 -3.33 -10.12
C TYR A 151 5.79 -2.99 -9.56
N LEU A 152 5.87 -3.12 -8.25
CA LEU A 152 7.06 -3.04 -7.44
C LEU A 152 7.29 -4.41 -6.81
N LEU A 153 8.51 -4.94 -6.95
CA LEU A 153 8.99 -6.10 -6.19
C LEU A 153 9.96 -5.60 -5.13
N LEU A 154 9.67 -5.91 -3.87
CA LEU A 154 10.58 -5.73 -2.75
C LEU A 154 11.00 -7.09 -2.21
N ARG A 155 12.29 -7.42 -2.31
CA ARG A 155 12.87 -8.58 -1.65
C ARG A 155 13.46 -8.17 -0.31
N CYS A 156 13.17 -8.94 0.73
CA CYS A 156 13.82 -8.87 2.02
C CYS A 156 15.21 -9.52 1.97
N ILE A 157 16.22 -8.76 2.39
CA ILE A 157 17.56 -9.29 2.71
C ILE A 157 17.77 -9.29 4.22
N ARG A 158 17.23 -8.29 4.90
CA ARG A 158 17.16 -8.20 6.34
C ARG A 158 15.95 -7.40 6.77
N GLY A 159 14.96 -8.09 7.32
CA GLY A 159 13.67 -7.55 7.69
C GLY A 159 13.50 -7.41 9.20
N TYR A 160 12.43 -6.72 9.58
CA TYR A 160 12.04 -6.53 10.98
C TYR A 160 10.52 -6.38 11.08
N ALA A 161 9.90 -7.14 11.98
CA ALA A 161 8.44 -7.12 12.16
C ALA A 161 7.90 -5.76 12.64
N ASP A 162 8.72 -5.00 13.38
CA ASP A 162 8.40 -3.64 13.84
C ASP A 162 8.69 -2.55 12.78
N VAL A 163 9.22 -2.92 11.61
CA VAL A 163 9.45 -2.03 10.47
C VAL A 163 8.85 -2.61 9.18
N PRO A 164 7.52 -2.82 9.14
CA PRO A 164 6.83 -3.31 7.95
C PRO A 164 6.86 -2.27 6.83
N THR A 165 6.54 -2.71 5.62
CA THR A 165 6.06 -1.79 4.58
C THR A 165 4.58 -1.54 4.86
N MET A 166 4.19 -0.28 5.07
CA MET A 166 2.80 0.08 5.32
C MET A 166 2.08 0.29 4.00
N ILE A 167 0.86 -0.24 3.87
CA ILE A 167 0.09 -0.26 2.62
C ILE A 167 -1.28 0.38 2.84
N LEU A 168 -1.71 1.20 1.88
CA LEU A 168 -3.06 1.74 1.77
C LEU A 168 -3.62 1.50 0.37
N ASP A 169 -4.90 1.14 0.29
CA ASP A 169 -5.59 0.98 -0.99
C ASP A 169 -6.02 2.34 -1.54
N GLY A 170 -5.33 2.79 -2.60
CA GLY A 170 -5.65 4.05 -3.25
C GLY A 170 -7.01 4.05 -3.92
N ARG A 171 -7.57 2.90 -4.33
CA ARG A 171 -8.93 2.82 -4.92
C ARG A 171 -9.99 3.12 -3.87
N ALA A 172 -9.82 2.62 -2.65
CA ALA A 172 -10.73 2.92 -1.54
C ALA A 172 -10.71 4.43 -1.24
N ILE A 173 -9.51 5.02 -1.12
CA ILE A 173 -9.35 6.47 -0.93
C ILE A 173 -9.95 7.26 -2.09
N ALA A 174 -9.72 6.82 -3.33
CA ALA A 174 -10.25 7.47 -4.52
C ALA A 174 -11.78 7.41 -4.59
N SER A 175 -12.39 6.32 -4.14
CA SER A 175 -13.84 6.18 -4.00
C SER A 175 -14.38 7.23 -3.01
N ASP A 176 -13.75 7.38 -1.86
CA ASP A 176 -14.17 8.33 -0.82
C ASP A 176 -13.99 9.80 -1.22
N VAL A 177 -12.95 10.10 -2.00
CA VAL A 177 -12.69 11.45 -2.52
C VAL A 177 -13.54 11.79 -3.74
N GLY A 178 -13.89 10.78 -4.53
CA GLY A 178 -14.60 10.89 -5.82
C GLY A 178 -13.67 10.66 -7.00
N ALA A 179 -13.70 9.44 -7.55
CA ALA A 179 -12.82 9.00 -8.63
C ALA A 179 -12.91 9.87 -9.91
N ASP A 180 -14.09 10.40 -10.22
CA ASP A 180 -14.30 11.31 -11.37
C ASP A 180 -13.73 12.70 -11.13
N LEU A 181 -13.74 13.18 -9.89
CA LEU A 181 -13.07 14.42 -9.51
C LEU A 181 -11.55 14.25 -9.60
N MET A 182 -11.02 13.11 -9.15
CA MET A 182 -9.60 12.77 -9.31
C MET A 182 -9.17 12.67 -10.77
N GLY A 183 -10.04 12.21 -11.67
CA GLY A 183 -9.81 12.21 -13.12
C GLY A 183 -9.68 13.62 -13.73
N ARG A 184 -10.20 14.64 -13.04
CA ARG A 184 -10.11 16.06 -13.45
C ARG A 184 -9.07 16.86 -12.67
N ALA A 185 -8.56 16.30 -11.57
CA ALA A 185 -7.57 16.93 -10.71
C ALA A 185 -6.20 16.96 -11.38
N LEU A 186 -5.82 18.11 -11.92
CA LEU A 186 -4.55 18.29 -12.59
C LEU A 186 -3.42 18.50 -11.58
N VAL A 187 -2.33 17.77 -11.77
CA VAL A 187 -1.10 17.87 -10.99
C VAL A 187 0.09 17.98 -11.93
N ARG A 188 1.23 18.43 -11.42
CA ARG A 188 2.49 18.50 -12.15
C ARG A 188 3.65 18.00 -11.28
N PRO A 189 4.72 17.48 -11.89
CA PRO A 189 5.97 17.23 -11.17
C PRO A 189 6.46 18.50 -10.47
N ARG A 190 6.96 18.37 -9.24
CA ARG A 190 7.56 19.50 -8.49
C ARG A 190 8.73 20.13 -9.24
N ARG A 191 9.49 19.33 -10.00
CA ARG A 191 10.63 19.75 -10.82
C ARG A 191 10.44 19.31 -12.27
N PRO A 192 10.88 20.11 -13.26
CA PRO A 192 10.86 19.69 -14.66
C PRO A 192 11.63 18.39 -14.87
N ARG A 193 11.15 17.53 -15.76
CA ARG A 193 11.88 16.35 -16.22
C ARG A 193 12.35 16.60 -17.64
N ARG A 194 13.67 16.47 -17.89
CA ARG A 194 14.28 16.76 -19.21
C ARG A 194 13.90 18.15 -19.74
N GLY A 195 13.83 19.15 -18.85
CA GLY A 195 13.45 20.52 -19.19
C GLY A 195 11.94 20.76 -19.34
N GLU A 196 11.11 19.73 -19.30
CA GLU A 196 9.67 19.84 -19.53
C GLU A 196 8.86 19.66 -18.22
N VAL A 197 7.77 20.41 -18.11
CA VAL A 197 6.73 20.20 -17.09
C VAL A 197 5.49 19.67 -17.80
N ARG A 198 5.11 18.43 -17.49
CA ARG A 198 3.91 17.81 -18.04
C ARG A 198 2.79 17.82 -17.01
N MET A 199 1.60 18.17 -17.48
CA MET A 199 0.38 18.06 -16.69
C MET A 199 -0.04 16.60 -16.62
N LEU A 200 -0.34 16.14 -15.42
CA LEU A 200 -0.81 14.79 -15.10
C LEU A 200 -2.14 14.90 -14.36
N ARG A 201 -2.80 13.76 -14.14
CA ARG A 201 -4.02 13.65 -13.32
C ARG A 201 -3.75 12.78 -12.11
N LEU A 202 -4.41 13.06 -10.97
CA LEU A 202 -4.31 12.21 -9.79
C LEU A 202 -4.85 10.80 -10.03
N ARG A 203 -5.92 10.68 -10.84
CA ARG A 203 -6.38 9.40 -11.40
C ARG A 203 -6.37 9.47 -12.92
N GLN A 204 -5.83 8.46 -13.57
CA GLN A 204 -5.82 8.35 -15.03
C GLN A 204 -6.18 6.91 -15.40
N SER A 205 -7.21 6.73 -16.23
CA SER A 205 -7.52 5.42 -16.78
C SER A 205 -6.51 5.04 -17.87
N ASP A 206 -6.11 3.77 -17.87
CA ASP A 206 -5.23 3.14 -18.84
C ASP A 206 -5.84 1.80 -19.26
N GLY A 207 -6.68 1.83 -20.30
CA GLY A 207 -7.50 0.68 -20.69
C GLY A 207 -8.51 0.32 -19.62
N THR A 208 -8.40 -0.89 -19.07
CA THR A 208 -9.26 -1.40 -17.98
C THR A 208 -8.74 -1.07 -16.59
N ASP A 209 -7.51 -0.56 -16.49
CA ASP A 209 -6.85 -0.25 -15.23
C ASP A 209 -6.88 1.26 -14.96
N ASP A 210 -6.63 1.64 -13.70
CA ASP A 210 -6.49 3.03 -13.28
C ASP A 210 -5.14 3.25 -12.63
N ILE A 211 -4.49 4.35 -12.99
CA ILE A 211 -3.27 4.85 -12.36
C ILE A 211 -3.66 5.90 -11.32
N ILE A 212 -3.45 5.57 -10.06
CA ILE A 212 -3.57 6.48 -8.92
C ILE A 212 -2.18 7.02 -8.59
N ARG A 213 -2.01 8.33 -8.72
CA ARG A 213 -0.74 9.03 -8.52
C ARG A 213 -0.78 9.78 -7.23
N TRP A 214 0.05 9.38 -6.29
CA TRP A 214 0.16 10.09 -5.02
C TRP A 214 1.62 10.21 -4.61
N ASP A 215 2.09 11.44 -4.44
CA ASP A 215 3.39 11.72 -3.87
C ASP A 215 3.43 13.20 -3.46
N ILE A 216 3.36 13.46 -2.16
CA ILE A 216 3.34 14.84 -1.62
C ILE A 216 4.64 15.60 -1.89
N GLU A 217 5.75 14.88 -2.08
CA GLU A 217 7.08 15.48 -2.30
C GLU A 217 7.37 15.73 -3.78
N TYR A 218 6.83 14.91 -4.67
CA TYR A 218 7.15 14.96 -6.10
C TYR A 218 6.02 15.49 -6.97
N LEU A 219 4.80 15.63 -6.46
CA LEU A 219 3.66 16.23 -7.15
C LEU A 219 3.23 17.55 -6.52
N LYS A 220 2.68 18.43 -7.35
CA LYS A 220 2.00 19.65 -6.92
C LYS A 220 0.68 19.78 -7.66
N PRO A 221 -0.41 20.24 -7.01
CA PRO A 221 -1.62 20.60 -7.72
C PRO A 221 -1.35 21.71 -8.73
N ALA A 222 -2.10 21.68 -9.83
CA ALA A 222 -1.92 22.57 -10.97
C ALA A 222 -3.24 23.04 -11.60
N SER A 223 -4.35 22.86 -10.88
CA SER A 223 -5.65 23.47 -11.12
C SER A 223 -6.39 23.63 -9.80
N HIS A 224 -7.44 24.44 -9.77
CA HIS A 224 -8.27 24.61 -8.57
C HIS A 224 -8.90 23.28 -8.10
N VAL A 225 -9.41 22.47 -9.05
CA VAL A 225 -9.87 21.10 -8.76
C VAL A 225 -8.71 20.24 -8.26
N GLY A 226 -7.51 20.42 -8.82
CA GLY A 226 -6.29 19.79 -8.35
C GLY A 226 -6.02 20.08 -6.87
N GLU A 227 -6.04 21.34 -6.45
CA GLU A 227 -5.79 21.75 -5.05
C GLU A 227 -6.80 21.15 -4.08
N LEU A 228 -8.09 21.23 -4.43
CA LEU A 228 -9.18 20.69 -3.63
C LEU A 228 -9.04 19.17 -3.44
N VAL A 229 -8.90 18.45 -4.55
CA VAL A 229 -8.81 16.98 -4.53
C VAL A 229 -7.52 16.51 -3.88
N PHE A 230 -6.39 17.19 -4.11
CA PHE A 230 -5.11 16.86 -3.49
C PHE A 230 -5.19 16.98 -1.96
N SER A 231 -5.81 18.06 -1.47
CA SER A 231 -6.01 18.27 -0.03
C SER A 231 -6.94 17.22 0.58
N ASN A 232 -8.07 16.92 -0.08
CA ASN A 232 -9.01 15.88 0.37
C ASN A 232 -8.35 14.50 0.40
N PHE A 233 -7.58 14.16 -0.64
CA PHE A 233 -6.87 12.89 -0.71
C PHE A 233 -5.81 12.79 0.39
N GLN A 234 -5.06 13.87 0.66
CA GLN A 234 -4.12 13.91 1.77
C GLN A 234 -4.81 13.64 3.12
N ASN A 235 -5.93 14.32 3.39
CA ASN A 235 -6.68 14.13 4.63
C ASN A 235 -7.13 12.67 4.79
N ARG A 236 -7.63 12.04 3.70
CA ARG A 236 -8.01 10.63 3.73
C ARG A 236 -6.82 9.69 3.97
N VAL A 237 -5.66 9.98 3.39
CA VAL A 237 -4.42 9.22 3.65
C VAL A 237 -4.02 9.32 5.13
N GLU A 238 -4.17 10.50 5.76
CA GLU A 238 -3.85 10.72 7.17
C GLU A 238 -4.85 10.05 8.13
N GLU A 239 -6.11 9.93 7.73
CA GLU A 239 -7.18 9.26 8.49
C GLU A 239 -7.18 7.73 8.33
N ALA A 240 -6.62 7.22 7.24
CA ALA A 240 -6.69 5.80 6.89
C ALA A 240 -5.82 4.93 7.82
N THR A 241 -6.32 3.74 8.13
CA THR A 241 -5.56 2.73 8.87
C THR A 241 -4.78 1.85 7.90
N PRO A 242 -3.44 1.82 7.96
CA PRO A 242 -2.65 1.05 7.03
C PRO A 242 -2.57 -0.44 7.40
N THR A 243 -2.48 -1.26 6.37
CA THR A 243 -2.10 -2.68 6.51
C THR A 243 -0.59 -2.81 6.58
N ALA A 244 -0.10 -3.64 7.50
CA ALA A 244 1.32 -3.91 7.65
C ALA A 244 1.73 -5.12 6.80
N ALA A 245 2.46 -4.89 5.70
CA ALA A 245 3.12 -5.96 4.96
C ALA A 245 4.48 -6.26 5.62
N VAL A 246 4.48 -7.27 6.48
CA VAL A 246 5.65 -7.69 7.26
C VAL A 246 6.51 -8.62 6.40
N MET A 247 7.81 -8.31 6.33
CA MET A 247 8.85 -9.19 5.78
C MET A 247 9.98 -9.24 6.81
N VAL A 248 10.37 -10.44 7.22
CA VAL A 248 11.36 -10.66 8.29
C VAL A 248 12.54 -11.46 7.75
N ASP A 249 12.25 -12.54 7.03
CA ASP A 249 13.22 -13.53 6.65
C ASP A 249 13.89 -13.17 5.33
N ASP A 250 15.14 -13.62 5.13
CA ASP A 250 15.80 -13.47 3.84
C ASP A 250 14.98 -14.19 2.76
N GLY A 251 14.74 -13.49 1.66
CA GLY A 251 14.02 -14.04 0.54
C GLY A 251 12.50 -13.88 0.60
N ASP A 252 11.94 -13.29 1.66
CA ASP A 252 10.56 -12.80 1.62
C ASP A 252 10.41 -11.79 0.47
N VAL A 253 9.35 -11.90 -0.32
CA VAL A 253 9.06 -11.00 -1.43
C VAL A 253 7.70 -10.34 -1.22
N LEU A 254 7.65 -9.03 -1.42
CA LEU A 254 6.43 -8.24 -1.47
C LEU A 254 6.26 -7.68 -2.88
N ILE A 255 5.17 -8.07 -3.55
CA ILE A 255 4.71 -7.49 -4.81
C ILE A 255 3.63 -6.46 -4.50
N ILE A 256 3.75 -5.26 -5.07
CA ILE A 256 2.78 -4.17 -4.88
C ILE A 256 2.34 -3.68 -6.26
N ASP A 257 1.03 -3.62 -6.50
CA ASP A 257 0.43 -2.88 -7.61
C ASP A 257 0.58 -1.38 -7.33
N ASN A 258 1.63 -0.80 -7.89
CA ASN A 258 2.03 0.59 -7.74
C ASN A 258 1.08 1.57 -8.46
N TRP A 259 0.15 1.08 -9.28
CA TRP A 259 -0.92 1.93 -9.85
C TRP A 259 -2.10 2.09 -8.89
N ARG A 260 -2.27 1.17 -7.94
CA ARG A 260 -3.37 1.17 -6.97
C ARG A 260 -2.92 1.53 -5.57
N MET A 261 -1.87 0.88 -5.07
CA MET A 261 -1.51 0.88 -3.67
C MET A 261 -0.51 1.97 -3.35
N LEU A 262 -0.78 2.68 -2.26
CA LEU A 262 0.18 3.60 -1.67
C LEU A 262 1.01 2.81 -0.65
N HIS A 263 2.33 3.05 -0.64
CA HIS A 263 3.24 2.45 0.31
C HIS A 263 4.02 3.48 1.11
N ALA A 264 4.36 3.11 2.33
CA ALA A 264 5.13 3.92 3.26
C ALA A 264 6.05 3.05 4.12
N ARG A 265 6.91 3.71 4.89
CA ARG A 265 7.78 3.08 5.89
C ARG A 265 7.65 3.84 7.21
N PRO A 266 7.52 3.17 8.36
CA PRO A 266 7.59 3.84 9.65
C PRO A 266 8.99 4.44 9.89
N ALA A 267 9.12 5.19 10.99
CA ALA A 267 10.42 5.66 11.46
C ALA A 267 11.32 4.47 11.84
N ILE A 268 12.63 4.64 11.67
CA ILE A 268 13.65 3.62 11.90
C ILE A 268 14.31 3.87 13.24
N ALA A 269 14.06 2.96 14.18
CA ALA A 269 14.76 2.94 15.46
C ALA A 269 16.28 2.73 15.25
N PRO A 270 17.15 3.24 16.15
CA PRO A 270 18.61 3.11 15.99
C PRO A 270 19.12 1.68 15.79
N ASN A 271 18.47 0.69 16.42
CA ASN A 271 18.78 -0.74 16.33
C ASN A 271 18.16 -1.44 15.10
N ARG A 272 17.60 -0.68 14.14
CA ARG A 272 16.99 -1.18 12.90
C ARG A 272 17.60 -0.57 11.64
N ARG A 273 18.71 0.17 11.78
CA ARG A 273 19.38 0.88 10.69
C ARG A 273 19.98 -0.05 9.63
N ASP A 274 20.20 -1.31 9.99
CA ASP A 274 20.69 -2.37 9.11
C ASP A 274 19.57 -3.14 8.38
N ARG A 275 18.32 -2.68 8.49
CA ARG A 275 17.22 -3.16 7.62
C ARG A 275 17.64 -3.00 6.16
N ARG A 276 17.46 -4.04 5.36
CA ARG A 276 17.89 -4.05 3.96
C ARG A 276 16.87 -4.75 3.09
N LEU A 277 16.34 -4.02 2.12
CA LEU A 277 15.53 -4.56 1.05
C LEU A 277 16.24 -4.37 -0.30
N GLN A 278 15.79 -5.13 -1.29
CA GLN A 278 16.12 -4.91 -2.68
C GLN A 278 14.84 -4.64 -3.47
N ARG A 279 14.89 -3.68 -4.38
CA ARG A 279 13.76 -3.25 -5.20
C ARG A 279 14.02 -3.54 -6.67
N VAL A 280 13.01 -4.07 -7.34
CA VAL A 280 12.92 -4.18 -8.80
C VAL A 280 11.56 -3.65 -9.24
N TYR A 281 11.51 -2.97 -10.38
CA TYR A 281 10.24 -2.55 -11.00
C TYR A 281 9.84 -3.53 -12.08
N LEU A 282 8.54 -3.84 -12.19
CA LEU A 282 7.99 -4.71 -13.23
C LEU A 282 6.91 -3.98 -14.02
N ARG A 283 6.84 -4.25 -15.33
CA ARG A 283 5.79 -3.74 -16.22
C ARG A 283 4.50 -4.55 -16.08
N SER A 284 4.65 -5.86 -15.93
CA SER A 284 3.57 -6.82 -15.76
C SER A 284 4.06 -7.98 -14.90
N LEU A 285 3.12 -8.68 -14.27
CA LEU A 285 3.38 -9.99 -13.67
C LEU A 285 3.23 -11.07 -14.74
N ALA A 286 3.89 -12.21 -14.51
CA ALA A 286 3.90 -13.37 -15.40
C ALA A 286 2.53 -14.06 -15.48
#